data_AF-A0A662HMJ9-F1
#
_entry.id   AF-A0A662HMJ9-F1
#
_cell.length_a   1.000
_cell.length_b   1.000
_cell.length_c   1.000
_cell.angle_alpha   90.00
_cell.angle_beta   90.00
_cell.angle_gamma   90.00
#
_symmetry.space_group_name_H-M   'P 1'
#
loop_
_entity.id
_entity.type
_entity.pdbx_description
1 polymer ?
#
loop_
_entity_poly.entity_id
_entity_poly.type
_entity_poly.pdbx_seq_one_letter_code
_entity_poly.pdbx_strand_id
1 'polypeptide(L)'
;MKNSTYYACTILAVVLLFVVLSNVAYAMWSETLRVNMKMSMGEFDTRICCYKVLTCCHHCNVTGQLSDNSKALFVSFENLHPGWIGWVALIICNKGTLPAELIGTSVAIVEASDGIENHFHYEVHYYGPLRIHDLKNIRCCRLPLPFNSSLPLQFDPGQKVLVLIELHIDALYHGEGELNTVFAIRTSLWH
;
A
#
# COMPACT_ATOMS: atom_id res chain seq x y z
N MET A 1 2.89 77.51 -47.28
CA MET A 1 3.76 76.80 -46.30
C MET A 1 3.04 76.20 -45.08
N LYS A 2 1.80 76.56 -44.76
CA LYS A 2 1.07 76.02 -43.58
C LYS A 2 0.60 74.55 -43.72
N ASN A 3 0.25 74.10 -44.92
CA ASN A 3 -0.26 72.74 -45.14
C ASN A 3 0.86 71.69 -45.11
N SER A 4 2.06 72.01 -45.60
CA SER A 4 3.21 71.08 -45.62
C SER A 4 3.71 70.73 -44.21
N THR A 5 3.70 71.69 -43.28
CA THR A 5 4.06 71.45 -41.88
C THR A 5 2.97 70.68 -41.13
N TYR A 6 1.69 70.90 -41.47
CA TYR A 6 0.58 70.12 -40.91
C TYR A 6 0.65 68.64 -41.33
N TYR A 7 0.87 68.35 -42.61
CA TYR A 7 1.04 66.97 -43.09
C TYR A 7 2.29 66.30 -42.52
N ALA A 8 3.39 67.05 -42.34
CA ALA A 8 4.58 66.52 -41.68
C ALA A 8 4.30 66.16 -40.20
N CYS A 9 3.56 66.99 -39.47
CA CYS A 9 3.17 66.72 -38.09
C CYS A 9 2.21 65.53 -37.97
N THR A 10 1.24 65.38 -38.89
CA THR A 10 0.32 64.23 -38.85
C THR A 10 1.03 62.92 -39.18
N ILE A 11 1.94 62.90 -40.15
CA ILE A 11 2.77 61.72 -40.46
C ILE A 11 3.66 61.36 -39.26
N LEU A 12 4.31 62.35 -38.64
CA LEU A 12 5.13 62.14 -37.44
C LEU A 12 4.30 61.54 -36.30
N ALA A 13 3.09 62.05 -36.07
CA ALA A 13 2.19 61.55 -35.03
C ALA A 13 1.77 60.08 -35.29
N VAL A 14 1.47 59.72 -36.54
CA VAL A 14 1.11 58.34 -36.91
C VAL A 14 2.28 57.38 -36.71
N VAL A 15 3.50 57.79 -37.11
CA VAL A 15 4.70 56.97 -36.93
C VAL A 15 5.00 56.75 -35.44
N LEU A 16 4.90 57.80 -34.63
CA LEU A 16 5.09 57.70 -33.17
C LEU A 16 4.07 56.74 -32.53
N LEU A 17 2.82 56.81 -32.97
CA LEU A 17 1.76 55.94 -32.44
C LEU A 17 2.02 54.47 -32.80
N PHE A 18 2.56 54.21 -34.00
CA PHE A 18 2.92 52.86 -34.44
C PHE A 18 4.05 52.26 -33.59
N VAL A 19 5.09 53.05 -33.28
CA VAL A 19 6.22 52.62 -32.45
C VAL A 19 5.77 52.25 -31.02
N VAL A 20 4.84 53.02 -30.45
CA VAL A 20 4.30 52.72 -29.11
C VAL A 20 3.53 51.39 -29.12
N LEU A 21 2.66 51.18 -30.10
CA LEU A 21 1.86 49.94 -30.20
C LEU A 21 2.74 48.69 -30.41
N SER A 22 3.81 48.79 -31.20
CA SER A 22 4.74 47.67 -31.39
C SER A 22 5.47 47.25 -30.11
N ASN A 23 5.81 48.22 -29.25
CA ASN A 23 6.47 47.93 -27.98
C ASN A 23 5.53 47.23 -26.99
N VAL A 24 4.25 47.61 -26.95
CA VAL A 24 3.24 46.97 -26.09
C VAL A 24 2.98 45.54 -26.57
N ALA A 25 2.87 45.32 -27.89
CA ALA A 25 2.72 44.00 -28.47
C ALA A 25 3.94 43.10 -28.16
N TYR A 26 5.15 43.64 -28.27
CA TYR A 26 6.37 42.90 -27.94
C TYR A 26 6.47 42.57 -26.46
N ALA A 27 6.06 43.47 -25.56
CA ALA A 27 6.01 43.21 -24.13
C ALA A 27 5.01 42.09 -23.80
N MET A 28 3.79 42.13 -24.36
CA MET A 28 2.79 41.08 -24.16
C MET A 28 3.22 39.72 -24.73
N TRP A 29 3.95 39.72 -25.86
CA TRP A 29 4.43 38.48 -26.47
C TRP A 29 5.70 37.92 -25.78
N SER A 30 6.54 38.79 -25.23
CA SER A 30 7.77 38.41 -24.51
C SER A 30 7.50 38.01 -23.05
N GLU A 31 6.28 38.18 -22.54
CA GLU A 31 5.93 37.68 -21.21
C GLU A 31 5.87 36.15 -21.21
N THR A 32 6.88 35.54 -20.58
CA THR A 32 6.82 34.13 -20.18
C THR A 32 5.70 33.93 -19.16
N LEU A 33 4.60 33.33 -19.61
CA LEU A 33 3.51 32.87 -18.75
C LEU A 33 4.00 31.77 -17.80
N ARG A 34 4.33 32.15 -16.55
CA ARG A 34 4.71 31.21 -15.49
C ARG A 34 3.44 30.61 -14.88
N VAL A 35 2.92 29.54 -15.49
CA VAL A 35 1.80 28.80 -14.92
C VAL A 35 2.33 27.86 -13.84
N ASN A 36 2.05 28.19 -12.58
CA ASN A 36 2.26 27.26 -11.47
C ASN A 36 1.16 26.20 -11.49
N MET A 37 1.36 25.13 -12.26
CA MET A 37 0.48 23.96 -12.20
C MET A 37 0.86 23.08 -11.00
N LYS A 38 -0.02 23.02 -10.01
CA LYS A 38 0.06 22.01 -8.95
C LYS A 38 -0.76 20.79 -9.40
N MET A 39 -0.11 19.82 -10.03
CA MET A 39 -0.74 18.54 -10.33
C MET A 39 -0.76 17.68 -9.06
N SER A 40 -1.95 17.31 -8.60
CA SER A 40 -2.11 16.30 -7.56
C SER A 40 -2.10 14.93 -8.22
N MET A 41 -0.96 14.25 -8.19
CA MET A 41 -0.91 12.85 -8.59
C MET A 41 -1.65 12.01 -7.53
N GLY A 42 -2.34 10.96 -7.93
CA GLY A 42 -2.93 10.01 -6.99
C GLY A 42 -1.87 9.36 -6.10
N GLU A 43 -2.26 8.94 -4.91
CA GLU A 43 -1.39 8.34 -3.90
C GLU A 43 -1.59 6.83 -3.87
N PHE A 44 -0.49 6.08 -3.91
CA PHE A 44 -0.49 4.64 -3.72
C PHE A 44 -0.10 4.30 -2.28
N ASP A 45 -1.07 3.90 -1.46
CA ASP A 45 -0.86 3.55 -0.05
C ASP A 45 -1.65 2.30 0.32
N THR A 46 -0.96 1.16 0.29
CA THR A 46 -1.46 -0.13 0.79
C THR A 46 -0.72 -0.54 2.05
N ARG A 47 -1.48 -0.95 3.07
CA ARG A 47 -0.95 -1.35 4.38
C ARG A 47 -1.82 -2.37 5.08
N ILE A 48 -1.21 -3.10 6.01
CA ILE A 48 -1.87 -3.95 6.99
C ILE A 48 -2.56 -3.02 8.00
N CYS A 49 -3.88 -2.95 7.95
CA CYS A 49 -4.69 -2.12 8.85
C CYS A 49 -4.95 -2.79 10.20
N CYS A 50 -5.16 -4.09 10.18
CA CYS A 50 -5.49 -4.88 11.35
C CYS A 50 -4.85 -6.25 11.18
N TYR A 51 -4.42 -6.82 12.30
CA TYR A 51 -4.00 -8.21 12.35
C TYR A 51 -4.61 -8.88 13.57
N LYS A 52 -4.68 -10.21 13.52
CA LYS A 52 -5.04 -11.04 14.67
C LYS A 52 -4.28 -12.34 14.56
N VAL A 53 -3.55 -12.70 15.61
CA VAL A 53 -2.94 -14.02 15.72
C VAL A 53 -3.87 -14.89 16.55
N LEU A 54 -4.19 -16.08 16.05
CA LEU A 54 -5.12 -17.02 16.62
C LEU A 54 -4.36 -18.31 16.88
N THR A 55 -4.22 -18.67 18.15
CA THR A 55 -3.68 -19.96 18.56
C THR A 55 -4.83 -20.84 19.07
N CYS A 56 -4.85 -22.10 18.65
CA CYS A 56 -5.76 -23.12 19.20
C CYS A 56 -5.20 -23.74 20.51
N CYS A 57 -4.04 -23.29 20.98
CA CYS A 57 -3.33 -23.79 22.16
C CYS A 57 -3.48 -22.83 23.36
N HIS A 58 -3.67 -23.39 24.56
CA HIS A 58 -3.85 -22.62 25.80
C HIS A 58 -2.55 -22.16 26.47
N HIS A 59 -1.40 -22.78 26.16
CA HIS A 59 -0.10 -22.50 26.79
C HIS A 59 0.91 -21.80 25.88
N CYS A 60 0.50 -21.47 24.65
CA CYS A 60 1.36 -20.84 23.66
C CYS A 60 1.29 -19.32 23.83
N ASN A 61 2.43 -18.70 24.09
CA ASN A 61 2.51 -17.25 24.20
C ASN A 61 2.80 -16.67 22.81
N VAL A 62 2.06 -15.64 22.44
CA VAL A 62 2.14 -15.05 21.10
C VAL A 62 2.12 -13.54 21.21
N THR A 63 3.16 -12.92 20.68
CA THR A 63 3.26 -11.46 20.60
C THR A 63 3.42 -11.04 19.16
N GLY A 64 2.76 -9.95 18.79
CA GLY A 64 2.74 -9.44 17.41
C GLY A 64 2.98 -7.93 17.39
N GLN A 65 3.75 -7.46 16.41
CA GLN A 65 4.04 -6.05 16.22
C GLN A 65 4.08 -5.71 14.73
N LEU A 66 3.37 -4.65 14.34
CA LEU A 66 3.44 -4.13 12.97
C LEU A 66 4.74 -3.34 12.78
N SER A 67 5.30 -3.42 11.57
CA SER A 67 6.37 -2.53 11.14
C SER A 67 5.89 -1.07 11.09
N ASP A 68 6.83 -0.13 11.16
CA ASP A 68 6.52 1.31 11.10
C ASP A 68 5.78 1.71 9.81
N ASN A 69 6.10 1.05 8.70
CA ASN A 69 5.42 1.28 7.41
C ASN A 69 4.12 0.47 7.26
N SER A 70 3.74 -0.32 8.27
CA SER A 70 2.56 -1.19 8.27
C SER A 70 2.48 -2.16 7.08
N LYS A 71 3.63 -2.53 6.48
CA LYS A 71 3.71 -3.50 5.37
C LYS A 71 4.18 -4.89 5.82
N ALA A 72 4.66 -5.00 7.05
CA ALA A 72 5.08 -6.25 7.64
C ALA A 72 4.54 -6.39 9.07
N LEU A 73 4.29 -7.62 9.47
CA LEU A 73 3.93 -8.01 10.84
C LEU A 73 5.02 -8.95 11.37
N PHE A 74 5.63 -8.58 12.48
CA PHE A 74 6.53 -9.42 13.26
C PHE A 74 5.71 -10.20 14.27
N VAL A 75 5.90 -11.51 14.36
CA VAL A 75 5.22 -12.35 15.36
C VAL A 75 6.24 -13.28 16.00
N SER A 76 6.27 -13.26 17.33
CA SER A 76 7.05 -14.18 18.15
C SER A 76 6.10 -15.24 18.72
N PHE A 77 6.44 -16.49 18.47
CA PHE A 77 5.74 -17.65 18.98
C PHE A 77 6.62 -18.38 19.98
N GLU A 78 6.10 -18.59 21.19
CA GLU A 78 6.79 -19.31 22.26
C GLU A 78 6.00 -20.56 22.68
N ASN A 79 6.70 -21.56 23.20
CA ASN A 79 6.15 -22.86 23.62
C ASN A 79 5.43 -23.60 22.49
N LEU A 80 5.99 -23.55 21.27
CA LEU A 80 5.50 -24.32 20.13
C LEU A 80 5.85 -25.80 20.33
N HIS A 81 4.85 -26.67 20.18
CA HIS A 81 4.98 -28.11 20.38
C HIS A 81 4.63 -28.87 19.09
N PRO A 82 4.93 -30.18 19.00
CA PRO A 82 4.69 -30.97 17.80
C PRO A 82 3.20 -31.05 17.49
N GLY A 83 2.84 -30.84 16.22
CA GLY A 83 1.43 -30.81 15.79
C GLY A 83 0.69 -29.51 16.14
N TRP A 84 1.40 -28.47 16.58
CA TRP A 84 0.79 -27.16 16.82
C TRP A 84 0.21 -26.57 15.53
N ILE A 85 -0.96 -25.94 15.65
CA ILE A 85 -1.63 -25.22 14.57
C ILE A 85 -1.99 -23.82 15.06
N GLY A 86 -1.66 -22.83 14.25
CA GLY A 86 -2.00 -21.43 14.48
C GLY A 86 -2.40 -20.72 13.20
N TRP A 87 -2.97 -19.53 13.36
CA TRP A 87 -3.44 -18.72 12.25
C TRP A 87 -3.03 -17.26 12.43
N VAL A 88 -2.57 -16.64 11.36
CA VAL A 88 -2.35 -15.20 11.28
C VAL A 88 -3.34 -14.61 10.30
N ALA A 89 -4.23 -13.76 10.80
CA ALA A 89 -5.19 -13.03 9.98
C ALA A 89 -4.71 -11.59 9.77
N LEU A 90 -4.60 -11.17 8.51
CA LEU A 90 -4.22 -9.82 8.11
C LEU A 90 -5.36 -9.17 7.32
N ILE A 91 -5.75 -7.94 7.69
CA ILE A 91 -6.58 -7.08 6.86
C ILE A 91 -5.68 -6.07 6.16
N ILE A 92 -5.61 -6.17 4.84
CA ILE A 92 -4.92 -5.21 3.98
C ILE A 92 -5.94 -4.18 3.52
N CYS A 93 -5.63 -2.89 3.67
CA CYS A 93 -6.45 -1.81 3.12
C CYS A 93 -5.70 -1.03 2.05
N ASN A 94 -6.47 -0.48 1.11
CA ASN A 94 -6.04 0.61 0.26
C ASN A 94 -6.50 1.93 0.88
N LYS A 95 -5.53 2.69 1.41
CA LYS A 95 -5.72 4.02 2.00
C LYS A 95 -5.32 5.15 1.06
N GLY A 96 -4.74 4.80 -0.09
CA GLY A 96 -4.42 5.73 -1.15
C GLY A 96 -5.65 6.15 -1.95
N THR A 97 -5.41 6.81 -3.07
CA THR A 97 -6.44 7.27 -4.01
C THR A 97 -6.39 6.54 -5.35
N LEU A 98 -5.41 5.63 -5.54
CA LEU A 98 -5.26 4.80 -6.73
C LEU A 98 -5.65 3.33 -6.44
N PRO A 99 -6.25 2.60 -7.40
CA PRO A 99 -6.47 1.17 -7.28
C PRO A 99 -5.17 0.40 -7.06
N ALA A 100 -5.24 -0.65 -6.24
CA ALA A 100 -4.10 -1.46 -5.87
C ALA A 100 -4.34 -2.93 -6.17
N GLU A 101 -3.25 -3.66 -6.29
CA GLU A 101 -3.25 -5.10 -6.51
C GLU A 101 -2.39 -5.78 -5.47
N LEU A 102 -2.91 -6.84 -4.84
CA LEU A 102 -2.16 -7.75 -3.98
C LEU A 102 -1.56 -8.84 -4.87
N ILE A 103 -0.24 -8.89 -4.92
CA ILE A 103 0.51 -9.88 -5.71
C ILE A 103 0.86 -11.10 -4.84
N GLY A 104 1.04 -10.91 -3.54
CA GLY A 104 1.37 -12.01 -2.66
C GLY A 104 1.66 -11.61 -1.22
N THR A 105 1.98 -12.62 -0.43
CA THR A 105 2.39 -12.49 0.97
C THR A 105 3.57 -13.43 1.20
N SER A 106 4.64 -12.92 1.78
CA SER A 106 5.83 -13.70 2.10
C SER A 106 5.92 -13.93 3.61
N VAL A 107 6.33 -15.13 3.99
CA VAL A 107 6.64 -15.49 5.37
C VAL A 107 8.13 -15.77 5.45
N ALA A 108 8.82 -15.13 6.38
CA ALA A 108 10.24 -15.34 6.64
C ALA A 108 10.45 -15.64 8.13
N ILE A 109 11.29 -16.63 8.41
CA ILE A 109 11.78 -16.93 9.76
C ILE A 109 13.00 -16.04 10.00
N VAL A 110 13.00 -15.31 11.11
CA VAL A 110 14.11 -14.41 11.50
C VAL A 110 15.00 -15.10 12.51
N GLU A 111 14.39 -15.72 13.51
CA GLU A 111 15.07 -16.47 14.56
C GLU A 111 14.23 -17.68 14.93
N ALA A 112 14.90 -18.77 15.28
CA ALA A 112 14.26 -20.03 15.66
C ALA A 112 15.13 -20.75 16.69
N SER A 113 14.50 -21.47 17.61
CA SER A 113 15.19 -22.44 18.46
C SER A 113 15.67 -23.63 17.62
N ASP A 114 16.77 -24.26 18.02
CA ASP A 114 17.45 -25.30 17.23
C ASP A 114 16.49 -26.33 16.58
N GLY A 115 16.38 -26.24 15.26
CA GLY A 115 15.75 -27.24 14.39
C GLY A 115 14.24 -27.08 14.16
N ILE A 116 13.53 -26.21 14.90
CA ILE A 116 12.07 -26.04 14.72
C ILE A 116 11.71 -25.43 13.37
N GLU A 117 12.59 -24.62 12.78
CA GLU A 117 12.42 -23.99 11.48
C GLU A 117 12.25 -25.01 10.34
N ASN A 118 12.83 -26.21 10.48
CA ASN A 118 12.71 -27.28 9.47
C ASN A 118 11.37 -28.02 9.56
N HIS A 119 10.63 -27.80 10.64
CA HIS A 119 9.31 -28.39 10.90
C HIS A 119 8.18 -27.36 10.79
N PHE A 120 8.52 -26.09 10.51
CA PHE A 120 7.57 -25.01 10.36
C PHE A 120 7.11 -24.89 8.91
N HIS A 121 5.80 -24.98 8.73
CA HIS A 121 5.15 -24.86 7.44
C HIS A 121 4.00 -23.88 7.49
N TYR A 122 3.65 -23.32 6.34
CA TYR A 122 2.55 -22.39 6.24
C TYR A 122 1.79 -22.51 4.91
N GLU A 123 0.51 -22.16 4.95
CA GLU A 123 -0.34 -22.02 3.77
C GLU A 123 -1.02 -20.65 3.80
N VAL A 124 -1.14 -20.00 2.64
CA VAL A 124 -1.73 -18.66 2.53
C VAL A 124 -3.04 -18.70 1.74
N HIS A 125 -4.09 -18.15 2.33
CA HIS A 125 -5.41 -18.02 1.73
C HIS A 125 -5.80 -16.54 1.62
N TYR A 126 -6.36 -16.17 0.47
CA TYR A 126 -6.71 -14.80 0.10
C TYR A 126 -8.22 -14.66 -0.04
N TYR A 127 -8.78 -13.58 0.50
CA TYR A 127 -10.21 -13.35 0.48
C TYR A 127 -10.50 -11.89 0.11
N GLY A 128 -11.20 -11.70 -1.00
CA GLY A 128 -11.84 -10.44 -1.32
C GLY A 128 -11.88 -10.05 -2.79
N PRO A 129 -12.11 -8.76 -3.08
CA PRO A 129 -12.25 -7.66 -2.12
C PRO A 129 -13.47 -7.79 -1.19
N LEU A 130 -13.32 -7.35 0.07
CA LEU A 130 -14.34 -7.47 1.12
C LEU A 130 -14.62 -6.12 1.78
N ARG A 131 -15.86 -5.96 2.26
CA ARG A 131 -16.26 -4.86 3.16
C ARG A 131 -16.20 -5.30 4.63
N ILE A 132 -15.06 -5.84 5.06
CA ILE A 132 -14.86 -6.27 6.46
C ILE A 132 -14.35 -5.11 7.30
N HIS A 133 -15.00 -4.86 8.45
CA HIS A 133 -14.58 -3.80 9.36
C HIS A 133 -13.60 -4.27 10.44
N ASP A 134 -13.73 -5.50 10.95
CA ASP A 134 -12.86 -6.04 12.01
C ASP A 134 -12.62 -7.56 11.94
N LEU A 135 -11.69 -8.05 12.77
CA LEU A 135 -11.34 -9.47 12.94
C LEU A 135 -11.95 -10.09 14.21
N LYS A 136 -12.95 -9.44 14.85
CA LYS A 136 -13.41 -9.85 16.18
C LYS A 136 -14.03 -11.25 16.19
N ASN A 137 -14.81 -11.57 15.16
CA ASN A 137 -15.59 -12.80 15.08
C ASN A 137 -14.82 -14.02 14.52
N ILE A 138 -13.56 -13.85 14.10
CA ILE A 138 -12.76 -14.96 13.59
C ILE A 138 -12.24 -15.82 14.76
N ARG A 139 -12.48 -17.13 14.66
CA ARG A 139 -12.10 -18.17 15.62
C ARG A 139 -11.34 -19.28 14.91
N CYS A 140 -10.34 -19.85 15.58
CA CYS A 140 -9.46 -20.90 15.05
C CYS A 140 -10.25 -22.11 14.49
N CYS A 141 -11.26 -22.62 15.20
CA CYS A 141 -12.07 -23.78 14.77
C CYS A 141 -13.00 -23.57 13.54
N ARG A 142 -12.98 -22.39 12.91
CA ARG A 142 -13.82 -22.06 11.74
C ARG A 142 -13.00 -21.62 10.53
N LEU A 143 -11.71 -21.95 10.53
CA LEU A 143 -10.77 -21.63 9.46
C LEU A 143 -10.26 -22.91 8.77
N PRO A 144 -9.84 -22.83 7.49
CA PRO A 144 -9.98 -21.68 6.59
C PRO A 144 -11.46 -21.38 6.25
N LEU A 145 -11.73 -20.19 5.72
CA LEU A 145 -13.07 -19.87 5.25
C LEU A 145 -13.33 -20.59 3.92
N PRO A 146 -14.57 -20.97 3.59
CA PRO A 146 -14.87 -21.89 2.48
C PRO A 146 -14.58 -21.34 1.08
N PHE A 147 -14.28 -20.05 0.91
CA PHE A 147 -14.09 -19.41 -0.39
C PHE A 147 -12.71 -18.77 -0.51
N ASN A 148 -11.80 -19.32 -1.31
CA ASN A 148 -10.50 -18.70 -1.54
C ASN A 148 -10.50 -17.93 -2.87
N SER A 149 -9.84 -16.77 -2.89
CA SER A 149 -9.62 -15.95 -4.08
C SER A 149 -8.22 -16.24 -4.64
N SER A 150 -8.07 -16.22 -5.96
CA SER A 150 -6.77 -16.36 -6.60
C SER A 150 -6.04 -15.02 -6.65
N LEU A 151 -4.72 -15.06 -6.55
CA LEU A 151 -3.87 -13.92 -6.87
C LEU A 151 -3.70 -13.76 -8.39
N PRO A 152 -3.44 -12.55 -8.88
CA PRO A 152 -3.40 -11.30 -8.10
C PRO A 152 -4.81 -10.76 -7.80
N LEU A 153 -4.95 -10.02 -6.69
CA LEU A 153 -6.25 -9.57 -6.20
C LEU A 153 -6.34 -8.05 -6.19
N GLN A 154 -7.29 -7.50 -6.94
CA GLN A 154 -7.49 -6.06 -7.11
C GLN A 154 -8.44 -5.51 -6.05
N PHE A 155 -8.13 -4.33 -5.52
CA PHE A 155 -8.95 -3.65 -4.53
C PHE A 155 -8.82 -2.13 -4.62
N ASP A 156 -9.97 -1.47 -4.77
CA ASP A 156 -10.09 -0.02 -4.88
C ASP A 156 -9.83 0.69 -3.54
N PRO A 157 -9.58 2.02 -3.55
CA PRO A 157 -9.57 2.83 -2.34
C PRO A 157 -10.79 2.57 -1.44
N GLY A 158 -10.53 2.24 -0.17
CA GLY A 158 -11.58 1.90 0.81
C GLY A 158 -12.04 0.43 0.81
N GLN A 159 -11.70 -0.36 -0.21
CA GLN A 159 -11.84 -1.82 -0.17
C GLN A 159 -10.70 -2.46 0.62
N LYS A 160 -10.93 -3.70 1.06
CA LYS A 160 -9.99 -4.45 1.89
C LYS A 160 -9.86 -5.89 1.39
N VAL A 161 -8.72 -6.48 1.72
CA VAL A 161 -8.41 -7.88 1.46
C VAL A 161 -8.11 -8.54 2.79
N LEU A 162 -8.71 -9.71 3.03
CA LEU A 162 -8.36 -10.55 4.17
C LEU A 162 -7.37 -11.60 3.68
N VAL A 163 -6.25 -11.74 4.37
CA VAL A 163 -5.28 -12.81 4.19
C VAL A 163 -5.28 -13.65 5.45
N LEU A 164 -5.51 -14.95 5.30
CA LEU A 164 -5.39 -15.92 6.40
C LEU A 164 -4.21 -16.80 6.10
N ILE A 165 -3.30 -16.90 7.06
CA ILE A 165 -2.08 -17.69 6.96
C ILE A 165 -2.19 -18.79 7.99
N GLU A 166 -2.34 -20.02 7.53
CA GLU A 166 -2.29 -21.22 8.36
C GLU A 166 -0.83 -21.52 8.66
N LEU A 167 -0.53 -21.81 9.93
CA LEU A 167 0.80 -22.14 10.41
C LEU A 167 0.73 -23.51 11.09
N HIS A 168 1.67 -24.39 10.79
CA HIS A 168 1.76 -25.67 11.48
C HIS A 168 3.20 -26.09 11.77
N ILE A 169 3.37 -26.77 12.91
CA ILE A 169 4.59 -27.49 13.27
C ILE A 169 4.35 -28.98 13.07
N ASP A 170 5.21 -29.64 12.31
CA ASP A 170 5.11 -31.08 12.09
C ASP A 170 5.09 -31.88 13.40
N ALA A 171 4.32 -32.96 13.42
CA ALA A 171 4.29 -33.89 14.56
C ALA A 171 5.61 -34.65 14.77
N LEU A 172 6.55 -34.57 13.82
CA LEU A 172 7.88 -35.16 13.91
C LEU A 172 8.87 -34.31 14.73
N TYR A 173 8.54 -33.06 15.01
CA TYR A 173 9.34 -32.25 15.92
C TYR A 173 9.34 -32.89 17.32
N HIS A 174 10.45 -32.77 18.05
CA HIS A 174 10.58 -33.31 19.40
C HIS A 174 11.01 -32.21 20.35
N GLY A 175 10.08 -31.73 21.16
CA GLY A 175 10.34 -30.73 22.20
C GLY A 175 9.40 -29.53 22.11
N GLU A 176 9.82 -28.46 22.77
CA GLU A 176 9.20 -27.15 22.67
C GLU A 176 10.21 -26.18 22.06
N GLY A 177 9.74 -25.26 21.23
CA GLY A 177 10.60 -24.28 20.60
C GLY A 177 9.93 -22.92 20.43
N GLU A 178 10.75 -21.97 20.03
CA GLU A 178 10.36 -20.59 19.79
C GLU A 178 10.68 -20.22 18.33
N LEU A 179 9.85 -19.34 17.77
CA LEU A 179 9.95 -18.94 16.38
C LEU A 179 9.57 -17.47 16.22
N ASN A 180 10.49 -16.66 15.70
CA ASN A 180 10.26 -15.28 15.33
C ASN A 180 10.09 -15.19 13.82
N THR A 181 8.93 -14.70 13.38
CA THR A 181 8.55 -14.66 11.96
C THR A 181 8.12 -13.28 11.51
N VAL A 182 8.27 -13.03 10.21
CA VAL A 182 7.84 -11.82 9.54
C VAL A 182 6.89 -12.18 8.41
N PHE A 183 5.69 -11.61 8.47
CA PHE A 183 4.66 -11.68 7.44
C PHE A 183 4.64 -10.36 6.68
N ALA A 184 5.07 -10.35 5.43
CA ALA A 184 5.11 -9.13 4.61
C ALA A 184 4.17 -9.22 3.41
N ILE A 185 3.49 -8.11 3.11
CA ILE A 185 2.58 -8.02 1.96
C ILE A 185 3.32 -7.46 0.75
N ARG A 186 3.01 -8.00 -0.43
CA ARG A 186 3.53 -7.50 -1.71
C ARG A 186 2.39 -6.97 -2.56
N THR A 187 2.41 -5.68 -2.83
CA THR A 187 1.39 -4.97 -3.59
C THR A 187 1.98 -4.17 -4.74
N SER A 188 1.18 -3.91 -5.76
CA SER A 188 1.51 -3.06 -6.90
C SER A 188 0.36 -2.11 -7.23
N LEU A 189 0.68 -1.12 -8.05
CA LEU A 189 -0.34 -0.38 -8.80
C LEU A 189 -1.02 -1.32 -9.79
N TRP A 190 -2.32 -1.14 -9.94
CA TRP A 190 -3.06 -1.77 -11.03
C TRP A 190 -2.77 -0.99 -12.33
N HIS A 191 -2.46 -1.71 -13.42
CA HIS A 191 -2.13 -1.15 -14.74
C HIS A 191 -3.27 -1.35 -15.73
#